data_AF-A0A371GXZ0-F1
#
_entry.id   AF-A0A371GXZ0-F1
#
_cell.length_a   1.000
_cell.length_b   1.000
_cell.length_c   1.000
_cell.angle_alpha   90.00
_cell.angle_beta   90.00
_cell.angle_gamma   90.00
#
_symmetry.space_group_name_H-M   'P 1'
#
loop_
_entity.id
_entity.type
_entity.pdbx_description
1 polymer ?
#
loop_
_entity_poly.entity_id
_entity_poly.type
_entity_poly.pdbx_seq_one_letter_code
_entity_poly.pdbx_strand_id
1 'polypeptide(L)'
;MAISILSTVYKNHFPLPSNCCYPTTGKPAADFGIHGLWPNYKDGSYPSNCDPNNSFQQSQISDLTSSLQRNWPTLACPSGNGVQFWTHEWEKHGTCSESVLKQHDYFEAALDLKQRANLLQALANAGIQADGNSYSLSSIKEAIKDGIGYTPYIECNVDASRNSQLYQVYLCVDASGSDFIECPIFPKGKCGSQIEFPTF
;
A
#
# COMPACT_ATOMS: atom_id res chain seq x y z
N MET A 1 13.35 -13.50 -12.22
CA MET A 1 13.12 -13.57 -10.76
C MET A 1 12.17 -12.44 -10.41
N ALA A 2 11.01 -12.78 -9.88
CA ALA A 2 10.00 -11.80 -9.50
C ALA A 2 10.37 -11.11 -8.18
N ILE A 3 9.75 -9.96 -7.93
CA ILE A 3 9.82 -9.19 -6.69
C ILE A 3 8.39 -8.79 -6.34
N SER A 4 8.02 -8.78 -5.07
CA SER A 4 6.71 -8.29 -4.67
C SER A 4 6.82 -6.83 -4.24
N ILE A 5 5.87 -6.00 -4.64
CA ILE A 5 5.79 -4.60 -4.23
C ILE A 5 4.65 -4.48 -3.23
N LEU A 6 4.96 -4.13 -1.97
CA LEU A 6 3.95 -3.65 -1.04
C LEU A 6 3.71 -2.17 -1.35
N SER A 7 2.50 -1.85 -1.81
CA SER A 7 2.04 -0.47 -1.87
C SER A 7 1.11 -0.17 -0.70
N THR A 8 1.38 0.92 0.01
CA THR A 8 0.49 1.47 1.04
C THR A 8 0.00 2.85 0.63
N VAL A 9 -1.30 3.09 0.75
CA VAL A 9 -1.95 4.37 0.47
C VAL A 9 -2.13 5.16 1.75
N TYR A 10 -1.83 6.45 1.68
CA TYR A 10 -2.23 7.40 2.72
C TYR A 10 -3.76 7.58 2.72
N LYS A 11 -4.40 7.32 3.86
CA LYS A 11 -5.86 7.30 3.99
C LYS A 11 -6.32 8.46 4.86
N ASN A 12 -6.52 9.64 4.28
CA ASN A 12 -7.54 10.61 4.68
C ASN A 12 -7.36 11.91 3.89
N HIS A 13 -8.45 12.33 3.25
CA HIS A 13 -8.62 13.68 2.74
C HIS A 13 -9.91 14.16 3.38
N PHE A 14 -9.86 15.20 4.21
CA PHE A 14 -11.06 15.81 4.74
C PHE A 14 -11.21 17.23 4.18
N PRO A 15 -12.33 17.56 3.50
CA PRO A 15 -13.42 16.67 3.12
C PRO A 15 -12.96 15.60 2.09
N LEU A 16 -13.62 14.44 2.12
CA LEU A 16 -13.34 13.38 1.15
C LEU A 16 -13.60 13.92 -0.27
N PRO A 17 -12.70 13.64 -1.24
CA PRO A 17 -12.98 13.92 -2.64
C PRO A 17 -14.31 13.30 -3.05
N SER A 18 -14.99 13.87 -4.05
CA SER A 18 -16.33 13.45 -4.48
C SER A 18 -16.49 11.96 -4.84
N ASN A 19 -15.37 11.25 -5.04
CA ASN A 19 -15.31 9.84 -5.42
C ASN A 19 -14.74 8.93 -4.32
N CYS A 20 -14.60 9.44 -3.09
CA CYS A 20 -14.11 8.66 -1.94
C CYS A 20 -15.23 8.44 -0.92
N CYS A 21 -15.38 7.20 -0.47
CA CYS A 21 -16.36 6.79 0.52
C CYS A 21 -15.66 6.05 1.65
N TYR A 22 -16.03 6.30 2.91
CA TYR A 22 -15.56 5.47 4.01
C TYR A 22 -16.11 4.04 3.88
N PRO A 23 -15.36 3.02 4.34
CA PRO A 23 -15.86 1.66 4.46
C PRO A 23 -17.14 1.57 5.28
N THR A 24 -17.84 0.45 5.16
CA THR A 24 -19.01 0.15 6.01
C THR A 24 -18.66 0.04 7.49
N THR A 25 -17.37 -0.17 7.82
CA THR A 25 -16.83 -0.17 9.18
C THR A 25 -16.53 1.23 9.72
N GLY A 26 -16.80 2.29 8.96
CA GLY A 26 -16.57 3.69 9.34
C GLY A 26 -15.23 4.26 8.87
N LYS A 27 -14.89 5.47 9.35
CA LYS A 27 -13.63 6.15 9.02
C LYS A 27 -12.43 5.27 9.42
N PRO A 28 -11.51 4.96 8.49
CA PRO A 28 -10.28 4.23 8.82
C PRO A 28 -9.44 4.94 9.88
N ALA A 29 -8.59 4.16 10.55
CA ALA A 29 -7.60 4.73 11.46
C ALA A 29 -6.68 5.73 10.72
N ALA A 30 -6.17 6.69 11.47
CA ALA A 30 -5.19 7.67 11.04
C ALA A 30 -3.82 7.01 10.82
N ASP A 31 -3.71 6.18 9.78
CA ASP A 31 -2.51 5.45 9.40
C ASP A 31 -2.51 5.16 7.88
N PHE A 32 -1.37 4.74 7.35
CA PHE A 32 -1.27 4.15 6.01
C PHE A 32 -2.08 2.85 5.98
N GLY A 33 -2.81 2.59 4.89
CA GLY A 33 -3.39 1.27 4.67
C GLY A 33 -2.83 0.61 3.42
N ILE A 34 -2.98 -0.71 3.34
CA ILE A 34 -2.49 -1.50 2.20
C ILE A 34 -3.32 -1.14 0.95
N HIS A 35 -2.62 -1.04 -0.18
CA HIS A 35 -3.18 -1.08 -1.52
C HIS A 35 -3.08 -2.50 -2.08
N GLY A 36 -1.87 -3.07 -2.09
CA GLY A 36 -1.63 -4.42 -2.57
C GLY A 36 -0.20 -4.90 -2.46
N LEU A 37 -0.03 -6.20 -2.71
CA LEU A 37 1.24 -6.91 -2.75
C LEU A 37 1.41 -7.45 -4.17
N TRP A 38 2.22 -6.80 -5.00
CA TRP A 38 2.18 -7.05 -6.44
C TRP A 38 3.42 -7.77 -6.93
N PRO A 39 3.32 -9.02 -7.42
CA PRO A 39 4.40 -9.65 -8.15
C PRO A 39 4.81 -8.79 -9.35
N ASN A 40 6.11 -8.60 -9.52
CA ASN A 40 6.72 -7.74 -10.53
C ASN A 40 7.99 -8.40 -11.05
N TYR A 41 8.36 -8.14 -12.30
CA TYR A 41 9.65 -8.56 -12.86
C TYR A 41 10.71 -7.48 -12.63
N LYS A 42 11.99 -7.89 -12.61
CA LYS A 42 13.13 -6.98 -12.40
C LYS A 42 13.32 -5.94 -13.50
N ASP A 43 12.70 -6.13 -14.67
CA ASP A 43 12.73 -5.18 -15.79
C ASP A 43 11.64 -4.09 -15.68
N GLY A 44 10.80 -4.15 -14.64
CA GLY A 44 9.71 -3.21 -14.39
C GLY A 44 8.37 -3.62 -14.99
N SER A 45 8.32 -4.66 -15.83
CA SER A 45 7.06 -5.28 -16.24
C SER A 45 6.47 -6.11 -15.10
N TYR A 46 5.18 -6.47 -15.17
CA TYR A 46 4.53 -7.28 -14.14
C TYR A 46 3.55 -8.29 -14.76
N PRO A 47 3.41 -9.48 -14.16
CA PRO A 47 2.33 -10.40 -14.50
C PRO A 47 1.00 -9.92 -13.89
N SER A 48 -0.11 -10.27 -14.54
CA SER A 48 -1.46 -9.98 -14.02
C SER A 48 -2.47 -11.01 -14.49
N ASN A 49 -3.51 -11.26 -13.68
CA ASN A 49 -4.61 -12.18 -14.00
C ASN A 49 -4.12 -13.58 -14.38
N CYS A 50 -3.22 -14.14 -13.55
CA CYS A 50 -2.42 -15.30 -13.91
C CYS A 50 -3.18 -16.64 -13.86
N ASP A 51 -4.20 -16.74 -13.02
CA ASP A 51 -5.07 -17.92 -12.97
C ASP A 51 -6.56 -17.51 -12.91
N PRO A 52 -7.29 -17.58 -14.03
CA PRO A 52 -8.72 -17.26 -14.06
C PRO A 52 -9.59 -18.33 -13.38
N ASN A 53 -9.05 -19.51 -13.05
CA ASN A 53 -9.77 -20.58 -12.36
C ASN A 53 -9.60 -20.50 -10.83
N ASN A 54 -8.70 -19.66 -10.33
CA ASN A 54 -8.46 -19.46 -8.91
C ASN A 54 -9.13 -18.18 -8.40
N SER A 55 -10.47 -18.18 -8.45
CA SER A 55 -11.26 -17.06 -7.96
C SER A 55 -11.13 -16.89 -6.45
N PHE A 56 -11.28 -15.65 -6.01
CA PHE A 56 -11.19 -15.31 -4.60
C PHE A 56 -12.26 -16.03 -3.76
N GLN A 57 -11.83 -16.68 -2.68
CA GLN A 57 -12.69 -17.40 -1.74
C GLN A 57 -12.62 -16.78 -0.35
N GLN A 58 -13.63 -15.98 0.03
CA GLN A 58 -13.64 -15.29 1.32
C GLN A 58 -13.52 -16.23 2.54
N SER A 59 -14.00 -17.47 2.43
CA SER A 59 -13.86 -18.47 3.50
C SER A 59 -12.41 -18.77 3.87
N GLN A 60 -11.47 -18.69 2.91
CA GLN A 60 -10.06 -18.94 3.13
C GLN A 60 -9.35 -17.82 3.92
N ILE A 61 -9.98 -16.67 4.15
CA ILE A 61 -9.40 -15.54 4.88
C ILE A 61 -10.32 -15.05 6.00
N SER A 62 -11.22 -15.91 6.46
CA SER A 62 -12.27 -15.55 7.43
C SER A 62 -11.68 -15.06 8.76
N ASP A 63 -10.57 -15.66 9.19
CA ASP A 63 -9.76 -15.28 10.36
C ASP A 63 -9.04 -13.94 10.17
N LEU A 64 -8.64 -13.58 8.94
CA LEU A 64 -7.94 -12.33 8.62
C LEU A 64 -8.89 -11.14 8.40
N THR A 65 -10.19 -11.38 8.27
CA THR A 65 -11.17 -10.38 7.78
C THR A 65 -11.17 -9.09 8.61
N SER A 66 -11.16 -9.18 9.95
CA SER A 66 -11.14 -7.97 10.80
C SER A 66 -9.83 -7.18 10.66
N SER A 67 -8.71 -7.86 10.47
CA SER A 67 -7.40 -7.23 10.22
C SER A 67 -7.37 -6.55 8.85
N LEU A 68 -7.94 -7.18 7.82
CA LEU A 68 -8.06 -6.61 6.49
C LEU A 68 -9.00 -5.40 6.45
N GLN A 69 -10.12 -5.42 7.17
CA GLN A 69 -11.01 -4.25 7.27
C GLN A 69 -10.29 -3.03 7.87
N ARG A 70 -9.42 -3.26 8.86
CA ARG A 70 -8.65 -2.20 9.52
C ARG A 70 -7.49 -1.70 8.67
N ASN A 71 -6.72 -2.62 8.10
CA ASN A 71 -5.42 -2.32 7.50
C ASN A 71 -5.46 -2.23 5.97
N TRP A 72 -6.44 -2.87 5.33
CA TRP A 72 -6.65 -2.87 3.88
C TRP A 72 -8.08 -2.42 3.49
N PRO A 73 -8.63 -1.31 4.05
CA PRO A 73 -9.96 -0.85 3.69
C PRO A 73 -10.00 -0.31 2.25
N THR A 74 -11.17 -0.46 1.62
CA THR A 74 -11.53 0.25 0.38
C THR A 74 -11.95 1.69 0.67
N LEU A 75 -11.60 2.61 -0.22
CA LEU A 75 -12.10 4.00 -0.21
C LEU A 75 -12.97 4.32 -1.44
N ALA A 76 -13.28 3.31 -2.26
CA ALA A 76 -14.11 3.47 -3.44
C ALA A 76 -15.59 3.72 -3.05
N CYS A 77 -16.31 4.44 -3.92
CA CYS A 77 -17.74 4.62 -3.79
C CYS A 77 -18.54 3.64 -4.66
N PRO A 78 -19.72 3.17 -4.22
CA PRO A 78 -20.31 3.40 -2.89
C PRO A 78 -19.53 2.70 -1.76
N SER A 79 -19.81 3.08 -0.51
CA SER A 79 -19.21 2.46 0.67
C SER A 79 -19.26 0.93 0.60
N GLY A 80 -18.13 0.28 0.87
CA GLY A 80 -17.98 -1.16 0.77
C GLY A 80 -17.31 -1.78 2.00
N ASN A 81 -17.47 -3.10 2.16
CA ASN A 81 -16.87 -3.87 3.25
C ASN A 81 -15.43 -4.35 2.96
N GLY A 82 -14.86 -3.95 1.81
CA GLY A 82 -13.52 -4.33 1.37
C GLY A 82 -13.45 -5.56 0.47
N VAL A 83 -14.45 -6.46 0.50
CA VAL A 83 -14.37 -7.76 -0.19
C VAL A 83 -14.13 -7.61 -1.69
N GLN A 84 -14.85 -6.71 -2.38
CA GLN A 84 -14.63 -6.46 -3.81
C GLN A 84 -13.21 -5.99 -4.13
N PHE A 85 -12.62 -5.19 -3.23
CA PHE A 85 -11.26 -4.70 -3.41
C PHE A 85 -10.25 -5.84 -3.20
N TRP A 86 -10.43 -6.67 -2.17
CA TRP A 86 -9.57 -7.84 -1.94
C TRP A 86 -9.70 -8.88 -3.07
N THR A 87 -10.91 -9.09 -3.61
CA THR A 87 -11.12 -9.92 -4.80
C THR A 87 -10.30 -9.40 -5.98
N HIS A 88 -10.35 -8.09 -6.26
CA HIS A 88 -9.56 -7.47 -7.33
C HIS A 88 -8.05 -7.71 -7.14
N GLU A 89 -7.54 -7.45 -5.93
CA GLU A 89 -6.12 -7.59 -5.62
C GLU A 89 -5.67 -9.05 -5.70
N TRP A 90 -6.49 -10.00 -5.23
CA TRP A 90 -6.20 -11.43 -5.38
C TRP A 90 -6.19 -11.85 -6.85
N GLU A 91 -7.29 -11.64 -7.57
CA GLU A 91 -7.45 -12.18 -8.93
C GLU A 91 -6.46 -11.56 -9.92
N LYS A 92 -6.16 -10.27 -9.77
CA LYS A 92 -5.22 -9.57 -10.63
C LYS A 92 -3.76 -9.81 -10.24
N HIS A 93 -3.43 -9.82 -8.96
CA HIS A 93 -2.04 -9.84 -8.48
C HIS A 93 -1.69 -11.08 -7.67
N GLY A 94 -2.51 -11.45 -6.70
CA GLY A 94 -2.30 -12.64 -5.86
C GLY A 94 -2.18 -13.95 -6.64
N THR A 95 -3.00 -14.13 -7.69
CA THR A 95 -2.94 -15.33 -8.56
C THR A 95 -1.58 -15.51 -9.23
N CYS A 96 -0.81 -14.43 -9.39
CA CYS A 96 0.53 -14.45 -9.96
C CYS A 96 1.63 -14.87 -8.96
N SER A 97 1.27 -15.08 -7.69
CA SER A 97 2.16 -15.53 -6.61
C SER A 97 1.88 -16.95 -6.13
N GLU A 98 0.90 -17.65 -6.71
CA GLU A 98 0.37 -18.93 -6.21
C GLU A 98 1.37 -20.07 -6.08
N SER A 99 2.49 -20.01 -6.80
CA SER A 99 3.57 -20.98 -6.65
C SER A 99 4.27 -20.89 -5.28
N VAL A 100 4.08 -19.77 -4.55
CA VAL A 100 4.72 -19.48 -3.27
C VAL A 100 3.71 -19.07 -2.20
N LEU A 101 2.75 -18.19 -2.52
CA LEU A 101 1.75 -17.67 -1.61
C LEU A 101 0.35 -18.09 -2.09
N LYS A 102 -0.33 -18.93 -1.30
CA LYS A 102 -1.77 -19.20 -1.53
C LYS A 102 -2.59 -18.02 -1.02
N GLN A 103 -3.91 -18.06 -1.24
CA GLN A 103 -4.77 -16.91 -0.96
C GLN A 103 -4.64 -16.42 0.49
N HIS A 104 -4.70 -17.31 1.47
CA HIS A 104 -4.52 -16.95 2.88
C HIS A 104 -3.14 -16.31 3.12
N ASP A 105 -2.07 -17.01 2.74
CA ASP A 105 -0.68 -16.55 2.90
C ASP A 105 -0.41 -15.19 2.23
N TYR A 106 -1.03 -14.92 1.08
CA TYR A 106 -0.90 -13.64 0.36
C TYR A 106 -1.43 -12.46 1.19
N PHE A 107 -2.62 -12.62 1.79
CA PHE A 107 -3.21 -11.58 2.62
C PHE A 107 -2.50 -11.47 3.97
N GLU A 108 -2.08 -12.59 4.57
CA GLU A 108 -1.32 -12.59 5.82
C GLU A 108 0.05 -11.90 5.64
N ALA A 109 0.80 -12.27 4.59
CA ALA A 109 2.10 -11.65 4.30
C ALA A 109 1.98 -10.13 4.13
N ALA A 110 0.97 -9.64 3.41
CA ALA A 110 0.75 -8.22 3.23
C ALA A 110 0.44 -7.49 4.56
N LEU A 111 -0.33 -8.12 5.45
CA LEU A 111 -0.61 -7.58 6.80
C LEU A 111 0.67 -7.50 7.63
N ASP A 112 1.48 -8.57 7.63
CA ASP A 112 2.74 -8.66 8.37
C ASP A 112 3.78 -7.65 7.85
N LEU A 113 3.89 -7.51 6.53
CA LEU A 113 4.77 -6.53 5.89
C LEU A 113 4.34 -5.11 6.25
N LYS A 114 3.04 -4.77 6.20
CA LYS A 114 2.56 -3.45 6.65
C LYS A 114 2.93 -3.20 8.11
N GLN A 115 2.72 -4.18 8.99
CA GLN A 115 3.02 -4.03 10.40
C GLN A 115 4.51 -3.79 10.64
N ARG A 116 5.39 -4.54 9.96
CA ARG A 116 6.85 -4.36 10.08
C ARG A 116 7.35 -3.06 9.44
N ALA A 117 6.74 -2.61 8.35
CA ALA A 117 7.10 -1.34 7.72
C ALA A 117 6.82 -0.15 8.65
N ASN A 118 5.72 -0.19 9.39
CA ASN A 118 5.32 0.82 10.38
C ASN A 118 5.61 2.27 9.96
N LEU A 119 5.17 2.62 8.74
CA LEU A 119 5.58 3.83 8.04
C LEU A 119 5.30 5.11 8.83
N LEU A 120 4.13 5.19 9.48
CA LEU A 120 3.78 6.36 10.27
C LEU A 120 4.75 6.55 11.44
N GLN A 121 5.16 5.47 12.11
CA GLN A 121 6.14 5.57 13.19
C GLN A 121 7.54 5.92 12.68
N ALA A 122 7.96 5.35 11.54
CA ALA A 122 9.25 5.69 10.93
C ALA A 122 9.33 7.18 10.59
N LEU A 123 8.26 7.74 9.99
CA LEU A 123 8.15 9.18 9.71
C LEU A 123 8.12 10.02 10.99
N ALA A 124 7.32 9.63 11.99
CA ALA A 124 7.19 10.34 13.25
C ALA A 124 8.51 10.40 14.03
N ASN A 125 9.33 9.34 13.99
CA ASN A 125 10.66 9.31 14.60
C ASN A 125 11.61 10.36 14.02
N ALA A 126 11.41 10.73 12.75
CA ALA A 126 12.15 11.79 12.06
C ALA A 126 11.49 13.18 12.19
N GLY A 127 10.43 13.31 13.00
CA GLY A 127 9.67 14.56 13.14
C GLY A 127 8.75 14.89 11.96
N ILE A 128 8.48 13.92 11.08
CA ILE A 128 7.59 14.09 9.92
C ILE A 128 6.20 13.60 10.32
N GLN A 129 5.23 14.51 10.39
CA GLN A 129 3.87 14.24 10.87
C GLN A 129 2.83 14.53 9.78
N ALA A 130 1.70 13.83 9.85
CA ALA A 130 0.52 14.09 9.02
C ALA A 130 -0.21 15.35 9.52
N ASP A 131 0.44 16.50 9.37
CA ASP A 131 0.02 17.80 9.93
C ASP A 131 -0.33 18.84 8.85
N GLY A 132 -0.30 18.44 7.58
CA GLY A 132 -0.54 19.31 6.42
C GLY A 132 0.68 20.15 6.03
N ASN A 133 1.82 19.99 6.70
CA ASN A 133 3.04 20.67 6.31
C ASN A 133 3.69 20.01 5.09
N SER A 134 4.55 20.79 4.42
CA SER A 134 5.40 20.29 3.36
C SER A 134 6.74 19.81 3.90
N TYR A 135 7.17 18.65 3.43
CA TYR A 135 8.45 18.03 3.77
C TYR A 135 9.24 17.74 2.50
N SER A 136 10.57 17.71 2.62
CA SER A 136 11.40 17.34 1.49
C SER A 136 11.19 15.88 1.11
N LEU A 137 11.13 15.58 -0.19
CA LEU A 137 11.02 14.20 -0.66
C LEU A 137 12.19 13.33 -0.17
N SER A 138 13.39 13.92 -0.06
CA SER A 138 14.58 13.25 0.49
C SER A 138 14.40 12.89 1.95
N SER A 139 13.93 13.80 2.80
CA SER A 139 13.73 13.51 4.23
C SER A 139 12.69 12.43 4.48
N ILE A 140 11.61 12.39 3.68
CA ILE A 140 10.62 11.29 3.75
C ILE A 140 11.26 9.95 3.40
N LYS A 141 12.04 9.90 2.30
CA LYS A 141 12.72 8.66 1.88
C LYS A 141 13.75 8.20 2.89
N GLU A 142 14.54 9.12 3.45
CA GLU A 142 15.55 8.84 4.47
C GLU A 142 14.91 8.33 5.76
N ALA A 143 13.85 8.99 6.25
CA ALA A 143 13.14 8.55 7.46
C ALA A 143 12.59 7.12 7.34
N ILE A 144 11.98 6.79 6.19
CA ILE A 144 11.47 5.44 5.93
C ILE A 144 12.63 4.45 5.79
N LYS A 145 13.71 4.83 5.11
CA LYS A 145 14.91 3.99 4.96
C LYS A 145 15.57 3.72 6.31
N ASP A 146 15.68 4.69 7.20
CA ASP A 146 16.27 4.51 8.53
C ASP A 146 15.38 3.60 9.40
N GLY A 147 14.06 3.65 9.22
CA GLY A 147 13.12 2.78 9.92
C GLY A 147 13.10 1.32 9.43
N ILE A 148 13.29 1.09 8.12
CA ILE A 148 13.08 -0.22 7.48
C ILE A 148 14.38 -0.86 6.99
N GLY A 149 15.44 -0.08 6.79
CA GLY A 149 16.72 -0.49 6.22
C GLY A 149 16.78 -0.43 4.68
N TYR A 150 15.68 -0.11 4.00
CA TYR A 150 15.57 -0.16 2.54
C TYR A 150 14.97 1.11 1.95
N THR A 151 15.43 1.48 0.76
CA THR A 151 15.02 2.74 0.12
C THR A 151 13.62 2.60 -0.47
N PRO A 152 12.61 3.39 -0.05
CA PRO A 152 11.28 3.32 -0.65
C PRO A 152 11.21 4.08 -1.97
N TYR A 153 10.21 3.75 -2.76
CA TYR A 153 9.68 4.68 -3.76
C TYR A 153 8.44 5.40 -3.24
N ILE A 154 8.36 6.68 -3.55
CA ILE A 154 7.27 7.56 -3.13
C ILE A 154 6.52 7.98 -4.37
N GLU A 155 5.23 7.68 -4.39
CA GLU A 155 4.30 8.20 -5.37
C GLU A 155 3.52 9.37 -4.75
N CYS A 156 3.36 10.41 -5.55
CA CYS A 156 2.60 11.59 -5.18
C CYS A 156 1.42 11.75 -6.12
N ASN A 157 0.32 12.27 -5.59
CA ASN A 157 -0.77 12.80 -6.38
C ASN A 157 -0.89 14.31 -6.15
N VAL A 158 -1.97 14.89 -6.66
CA VAL A 158 -2.25 16.31 -6.55
C VAL A 158 -3.61 16.49 -5.87
N ASP A 159 -3.67 17.34 -4.85
CA ASP A 159 -4.90 17.65 -4.12
C ASP A 159 -5.79 18.65 -4.90
N ALA A 160 -6.94 19.02 -4.32
CA ALA A 160 -7.85 19.99 -4.92
C ALA A 160 -7.22 21.40 -5.03
N SER A 161 -6.26 21.72 -4.16
CA SER A 161 -5.51 22.98 -4.13
C SER A 161 -4.32 23.01 -5.11
N ARG A 162 -4.07 21.90 -5.81
CA ARG A 162 -2.93 21.67 -6.71
C ARG A 162 -1.57 21.49 -6.03
N ASN A 163 -1.55 21.18 -4.75
CA ASN A 163 -0.36 20.78 -4.01
C ASN A 163 0.03 19.35 -4.38
N SER A 164 1.33 19.11 -4.57
CA SER A 164 1.87 17.76 -4.63
C SER A 164 1.90 17.18 -3.22
N GLN A 165 1.29 16.02 -3.01
CA GLN A 165 1.17 15.42 -1.69
C GLN A 165 1.57 13.94 -1.70
N LEU A 166 2.03 13.44 -0.56
CA LEU A 166 2.32 12.03 -0.35
C LEU A 166 1.05 11.20 -0.59
N TYR A 167 1.13 10.22 -1.50
CA TYR A 167 -0.01 9.39 -1.86
C TYR A 167 0.23 7.91 -1.56
N GLN A 168 1.27 7.32 -2.16
CA GLN A 168 1.62 5.91 -1.92
C GLN A 168 3.11 5.74 -1.63
N VAL A 169 3.41 4.75 -0.80
CA VAL A 169 4.77 4.29 -0.50
C VAL A 169 4.91 2.87 -1.03
N TYR A 170 5.97 2.65 -1.79
CA TYR A 170 6.30 1.40 -2.43
C TYR A 170 7.55 0.82 -1.78
N LEU A 171 7.43 -0.39 -1.24
CA LEU A 171 8.53 -1.18 -0.68
C LEU A 171 8.65 -2.47 -1.47
N CYS A 172 9.88 -2.87 -1.75
CA CYS A 172 10.13 -4.14 -2.40
C CYS A 172 10.36 -5.26 -1.39
N VAL A 173 9.85 -6.43 -1.75
CA VAL A 173 9.85 -7.64 -0.94
C VAL A 173 10.35 -8.77 -1.81
N ASP A 174 11.11 -9.70 -1.23
CA ASP A 174 11.52 -10.90 -1.94
C ASP A 174 10.33 -11.69 -2.54
N ALA A 175 10.65 -12.63 -3.44
CA ALA A 175 9.62 -13.43 -4.12
C ALA A 175 8.83 -14.35 -3.17
N SER A 176 9.32 -14.59 -1.95
CA SER A 176 8.59 -15.31 -0.90
C SER A 176 7.61 -14.43 -0.14
N GLY A 177 7.59 -13.12 -0.37
CA GLY A 177 6.74 -12.19 0.37
C GLY A 177 7.15 -12.03 1.83
N SER A 178 8.38 -12.45 2.19
CA SER A 178 8.81 -12.55 3.59
C SER A 178 9.66 -11.37 4.03
N ASP A 179 10.68 -10.97 3.29
CA ASP A 179 11.59 -9.91 3.70
C ASP A 179 11.67 -8.75 2.72
N PHE A 180 11.84 -7.55 3.27
CA PHE A 180 12.14 -6.37 2.47
C PHE A 180 13.52 -6.50 1.82
N ILE A 181 13.62 -5.99 0.59
CA ILE A 181 14.87 -5.95 -0.17
C ILE A 181 15.01 -4.62 -0.91
N GLU A 182 16.22 -4.29 -1.35
CA GLU A 182 16.42 -3.14 -2.22
C GLU A 182 15.67 -3.34 -3.55
N CYS A 183 14.95 -2.30 -3.98
CA CYS A 183 14.22 -2.34 -5.23
C CYS A 183 15.19 -2.38 -6.42
N PRO A 184 15.07 -3.38 -7.32
CA PRO A 184 15.91 -3.47 -8.51
C PRO A 184 15.56 -2.39 -9.54
N ILE A 185 14.31 -1.91 -9.51
CA ILE A 185 13.79 -0.85 -10.35
C ILE A 185 12.68 -0.12 -9.59
N PHE A 186 12.54 1.17 -9.85
CA PHE A 186 11.44 1.97 -9.35
C PHE A 186 10.47 2.36 -10.47
N PRO A 187 9.18 2.52 -10.17
CA PRO A 187 8.23 3.13 -11.10
C PRO A 187 8.70 4.52 -11.55
N LYS A 188 8.27 4.91 -12.75
CA LYS A 188 8.47 6.29 -13.23
C LYS A 188 7.33 7.15 -12.72
N GLY A 189 7.65 8.21 -11.99
CA GLY A 189 6.67 9.19 -11.52
C GLY A 189 7.36 10.47 -11.06
N LYS A 190 6.57 11.52 -10.84
CA LYS A 190 7.07 12.84 -10.47
C LYS A 190 6.42 13.29 -9.16
N CYS A 191 7.19 13.22 -8.09
CA CYS A 191 6.94 14.02 -6.89
C CYS A 191 7.68 15.36 -6.99
N GLY A 192 7.15 16.40 -6.36
CA GLY A 192 7.91 17.63 -6.11
C GLY A 192 9.12 17.37 -5.20
N SER A 193 10.06 18.31 -5.15
CA SER A 193 11.16 18.26 -4.15
C SER A 193 10.64 18.50 -2.73
N GLN A 194 9.52 19.20 -2.61
CA GLN A 194 8.72 19.37 -1.40
C GLN A 194 7.32 18.82 -1.68
N ILE A 195 6.82 17.99 -0.77
CA ILE A 195 5.47 17.41 -0.86
C ILE A 195 4.75 17.55 0.47
N GLU A 196 3.45 17.80 0.40
CA GLU A 196 2.58 17.85 1.55
C GLU A 196 2.44 16.46 2.17
N PHE A 197 2.46 16.37 3.50
CA PHE A 197 1.94 15.21 4.23
C PHE A 197 0.59 15.60 4.83
N PRO A 198 -0.54 15.27 4.17
CA PRO A 198 -1.84 15.79 4.56
C PRO A 198 -2.24 15.32 5.97
N THR A 199 -3.24 15.96 6.56
CA THR A 199 -3.81 15.58 7.86
C THR A 199 -4.74 14.38 7.77
N PHE A 200 -4.95 13.69 8.91
CA PHE A 200 -5.89 12.58 9.04
C PHE A 200 -7.33 13.04 9.34
#